data_AF-A0A087PSI3-F1
#
_entry.id   AF-A0A087PSI3-F1
#
_cell.length_a   1.000
_cell.length_b   1.000
_cell.length_c   1.000
_cell.angle_alpha   90.00
_cell.angle_beta   90.00
_cell.angle_gamma   90.00
#
_symmetry.space_group_name_H-M   'P 1'
#
loop_
_entity.id
_entity.type
_entity.pdbx_description
1 polymer ?
#
loop_
_entity_poly.entity_id
_entity_poly.type
_entity_poly.pdbx_seq_one_letter_code
_entity_poly.pdbx_strand_id
1 'polypeptide(L)'
;MDKNSMILFIKEVMEETLGHSIPSWNPDLKFTEIVGWGNNMTVSTVVALQKKLPHKLTDTLLDGVVTINDLVTKATLAPTSSSVEPPKQISECLRVLSNFESLGEDCEFGLVQQRAGILHPHLLRFSAASENSAERLSRLSMLLKYRLHQLEHTDFLEMFLPEEEWNNVDPEWRVRHKIFKWSTHTGLLVKNFPKETINQKISDFSVVIEFMKSQFLRELELGRKVWIWKSSVPSSLPNIKKLLGILKEYGPNKLLWVQNADSDHPAGTVDQIEADLWCGYIKKPTEHWKGHWSEDADWFELLKNALQIYPELDGHSESTHDIGSETQECSSEQEDAVHVLSKIASLQLNIPHLSLEATQFPSEISGWDSLKHVNIIMAVEEYFKTSLSVDDFDKTQTIPGFISVVNRLMQAS
;
A
#
# COMPACT_ATOMS: atom_id res chain seq x y z
N MET A 1 -23.34 19.24 17.58
CA MET A 1 -23.62 20.21 16.50
C MET A 1 -24.90 19.80 15.80
N ASP A 2 -25.73 20.74 15.36
CA ASP A 2 -26.84 20.42 14.46
C ASP A 2 -26.31 20.05 13.06
N LYS A 3 -27.17 19.46 12.23
CA LYS A 3 -26.81 18.95 10.91
C LYS A 3 -26.22 20.03 10.00
N ASN A 4 -26.75 21.27 10.02
CA ASN A 4 -26.28 22.34 9.15
C ASN A 4 -24.90 22.85 9.60
N SER A 5 -24.69 22.99 10.91
CA SER A 5 -23.36 23.30 11.47
C SER A 5 -22.33 22.22 11.12
N MET A 6 -22.73 20.93 11.15
CA MET A 6 -21.86 19.81 10.77
C MET A 6 -21.49 19.82 9.28
N ILE A 7 -22.44 20.17 8.41
CA ILE A 7 -22.19 20.30 6.97
C ILE A 7 -21.16 21.41 6.68
N LEU A 8 -21.32 22.60 7.29
CA LEU A 8 -20.38 23.71 7.10
C LEU A 8 -18.99 23.39 7.64
N PHE A 9 -18.92 22.73 8.78
CA PHE A 9 -17.67 22.28 9.37
C PHE A 9 -16.96 21.22 8.51
N ILE A 10 -17.71 20.24 8.00
CA ILE A 10 -17.16 19.24 7.07
C ILE A 10 -16.66 19.92 5.79
N LYS A 11 -17.40 20.89 5.27
CA LYS A 11 -16.95 21.70 4.12
C LYS A 11 -15.61 22.36 4.38
N GLU A 12 -15.46 23.07 5.48
CA GLU A 12 -14.24 23.78 5.83
C GLU A 12 -13.03 22.82 5.91
N VAL A 13 -13.22 21.67 6.56
CA VAL A 13 -12.18 20.63 6.66
C VAL A 13 -11.82 20.03 5.30
N MET A 14 -12.82 19.80 4.45
CA MET A 14 -12.61 19.28 3.10
C MET A 14 -11.86 20.29 2.22
N GLU A 15 -12.24 21.57 2.25
CA GLU A 15 -11.57 22.64 1.50
C GLU A 15 -10.12 22.88 1.98
N GLU A 16 -9.88 22.78 3.29
CA GLU A 16 -8.54 22.83 3.87
C GLU A 16 -7.67 21.65 3.39
N THR A 17 -8.23 20.44 3.40
CA THR A 17 -7.53 19.22 2.96
C THR A 17 -7.19 19.26 1.47
N LEU A 18 -8.09 19.82 0.64
CA LEU A 18 -7.87 20.01 -0.79
C LEU A 18 -6.91 21.16 -1.12
N GLY A 19 -6.81 22.15 -0.22
CA GLY A 19 -6.08 23.39 -0.48
C GLY A 19 -6.81 24.34 -1.45
N HIS A 20 -8.10 24.13 -1.71
CA HIS A 20 -8.94 25.01 -2.53
C HIS A 20 -10.43 24.90 -2.15
N SER A 21 -11.21 25.91 -2.52
CA SER A 21 -12.67 25.91 -2.28
C SER A 21 -13.42 24.91 -3.15
N ILE A 22 -14.57 24.43 -2.66
CA ILE A 22 -15.52 23.55 -3.37
C ILE A 22 -16.72 24.41 -3.82
N PRO A 23 -16.80 24.80 -5.11
CA PRO A 23 -17.76 25.79 -5.59
C PRO A 23 -19.22 25.29 -5.60
N SER A 24 -19.43 23.98 -5.67
CA SER A 24 -20.75 23.34 -5.86
C SER A 24 -21.13 22.46 -4.68
N TRP A 25 -21.00 22.96 -3.45
CA TRP A 25 -21.24 22.16 -2.25
C TRP A 25 -22.69 21.68 -2.16
N ASN A 26 -22.89 20.37 -2.27
CA ASN A 26 -24.19 19.70 -2.15
C ASN A 26 -24.02 18.50 -1.20
N PRO A 27 -24.86 18.32 -0.17
CA PRO A 27 -24.80 17.16 0.74
C PRO A 27 -24.87 15.80 0.02
N ASP A 28 -25.53 15.73 -1.14
CA ASP A 28 -25.65 14.48 -1.92
C ASP A 28 -24.48 14.27 -2.88
N LEU A 29 -23.50 15.20 -2.91
CA LEU A 29 -22.31 15.09 -3.75
C LEU A 29 -21.49 13.87 -3.32
N LYS A 30 -21.15 13.01 -4.28
CA LYS A 30 -20.26 11.89 -4.03
C LYS A 30 -18.83 12.39 -3.93
N PHE A 31 -18.03 11.78 -3.06
CA PHE A 31 -16.61 12.12 -2.95
C PHE A 31 -15.86 12.00 -4.28
N THR A 32 -16.21 10.99 -5.09
CA THR A 32 -15.64 10.77 -6.44
C THR A 32 -15.99 11.86 -7.45
N GLU A 33 -16.99 12.69 -7.17
CA GLU A 33 -17.43 13.78 -8.05
C GLU A 33 -16.74 15.12 -7.69
N ILE A 34 -15.95 15.16 -6.62
CA ILE A 34 -15.20 16.33 -6.21
C ILE A 34 -13.86 16.35 -6.98
N VAL A 35 -13.63 17.41 -7.75
CA VAL A 35 -12.38 17.59 -8.50
C VAL A 35 -11.21 17.64 -7.51
N GLY A 36 -10.16 16.84 -7.78
CA GLY A 36 -8.98 16.71 -6.90
C GLY A 36 -9.15 15.70 -5.76
N TRP A 37 -10.30 15.05 -5.65
CA TRP A 37 -10.59 14.10 -4.57
C TRP A 37 -10.11 12.68 -4.90
N GLY A 38 -8.92 12.33 -4.41
CA GLY A 38 -8.41 10.95 -4.44
C GLY A 38 -8.78 10.16 -3.18
N ASN A 39 -8.65 8.83 -3.20
CA ASN A 39 -8.93 7.97 -2.03
C ASN A 39 -8.14 8.37 -0.77
N ASN A 40 -6.91 8.89 -0.95
CA ASN A 40 -6.10 9.44 0.14
C ASN A 40 -6.72 10.69 0.77
N MET A 41 -7.57 11.45 0.05
CA MET A 41 -8.23 12.66 0.55
C MET A 41 -9.46 12.38 1.41
N THR A 42 -10.20 11.29 1.15
CA THR A 42 -11.29 10.86 2.04
C THR A 42 -10.73 10.51 3.42
N VAL A 43 -9.62 9.76 3.46
CA VAL A 43 -8.94 9.40 4.72
C VAL A 43 -8.40 10.65 5.42
N SER A 44 -7.66 11.52 4.72
CA SER A 44 -7.13 12.77 5.29
C SER A 44 -8.23 13.68 5.85
N THR A 45 -9.38 13.77 5.15
CA THR A 45 -10.54 14.55 5.60
C THR A 45 -11.16 13.97 6.86
N VAL A 46 -11.37 12.65 6.92
CA VAL A 46 -11.93 12.01 8.11
C VAL A 46 -11.01 12.18 9.31
N VAL A 47 -9.70 12.10 9.12
CA VAL A 47 -8.74 12.36 10.19
C VAL A 47 -8.77 13.83 10.63
N ALA A 48 -8.85 14.76 9.69
CA ALA A 48 -8.99 16.18 10.02
C ALA A 48 -10.31 16.49 10.75
N LEU A 49 -11.39 15.77 10.43
CA LEU A 49 -12.66 15.82 11.17
C LEU A 49 -12.53 15.25 12.57
N GLN A 50 -11.91 14.09 12.75
CA GLN A 50 -11.65 13.50 14.07
C GLN A 50 -10.84 14.44 14.97
N LYS A 51 -9.87 15.18 14.41
CA LYS A 51 -9.06 16.15 15.17
C LYS A 51 -9.85 17.36 15.66
N LYS A 52 -10.83 17.82 14.87
CA LYS A 52 -11.55 19.07 15.13
C LYS A 52 -12.92 18.84 15.80
N LEU A 53 -13.47 17.62 15.76
CA LEU A 53 -14.69 17.30 16.48
C LEU A 53 -14.42 17.07 17.98
N PRO A 54 -15.31 17.51 18.87
CA PRO A 54 -15.16 17.31 20.32
C PRO A 54 -15.34 15.85 20.76
N HIS A 55 -15.83 14.98 19.88
CA HIS A 55 -16.07 13.56 20.13
C HIS A 55 -15.38 12.68 19.08
N LYS A 56 -14.82 11.54 19.50
CA LYS A 56 -14.21 10.57 18.58
C LYS A 56 -15.29 9.97 17.69
N LEU A 57 -15.05 10.02 16.38
CA LEU A 57 -15.83 9.29 15.38
C LEU A 57 -15.47 7.81 15.50
N THR A 58 -16.47 6.92 15.37
CA THR A 58 -16.23 5.47 15.41
C THR A 58 -15.37 5.02 14.22
N ASP A 59 -14.56 3.98 14.40
CA ASP A 59 -13.67 3.46 13.34
C ASP A 59 -14.41 3.01 12.08
N THR A 60 -15.70 2.65 12.22
CA THR A 60 -16.61 2.30 11.12
C THR A 60 -17.14 3.51 10.35
N LEU A 61 -16.60 4.72 10.59
CA LEU A 61 -17.08 5.94 9.93
C LEU A 61 -17.01 5.81 8.41
N LEU A 62 -15.96 5.21 7.87
CA LEU A 62 -15.75 5.10 6.42
C LEU A 62 -16.64 4.05 5.74
N ASP A 63 -17.14 3.05 6.47
CA ASP A 63 -17.86 1.92 5.88
C ASP A 63 -19.16 2.34 5.19
N GLY A 64 -19.18 2.36 3.86
CA GLY A 64 -20.37 2.79 3.10
C GLY A 64 -20.61 4.30 3.11
N VAL A 65 -19.61 5.12 3.43
CA VAL A 65 -19.66 6.58 3.19
C VAL A 65 -19.35 6.85 1.73
N VAL A 66 -20.37 7.19 0.97
CA VAL A 66 -20.28 7.46 -0.48
C VAL A 66 -20.51 8.95 -0.78
N THR A 67 -21.29 9.61 0.08
CA THR A 67 -21.68 11.01 -0.03
C THR A 67 -21.28 11.82 1.21
N ILE A 68 -21.25 13.15 1.06
CA ILE A 68 -21.05 14.08 2.19
C ILE A 68 -22.13 13.85 3.27
N ASN A 69 -23.37 13.58 2.88
CA ASN A 69 -24.47 13.36 3.81
C ASN A 69 -24.32 12.05 4.62
N ASP A 70 -23.69 11.00 4.07
CA ASP A 70 -23.34 9.80 4.83
C ASP A 70 -22.35 10.13 5.95
N LEU A 71 -21.32 10.90 5.60
CA LEU A 71 -20.30 11.36 6.54
C LEU A 71 -20.90 12.23 7.66
N VAL A 72 -21.77 13.19 7.30
CA VAL A 72 -22.50 14.05 8.24
C VAL A 72 -23.36 13.20 9.19
N THR A 73 -24.10 12.24 8.64
CA THR A 73 -25.03 11.40 9.41
C THR A 73 -24.27 10.58 10.44
N LYS A 74 -23.19 9.90 10.04
CA LYS A 74 -22.38 9.12 10.97
C LYS A 74 -21.64 9.98 11.99
N ALA A 75 -21.13 11.15 11.58
CA ALA A 75 -20.48 12.09 12.49
C ALA A 75 -21.41 12.65 13.58
N THR A 76 -22.71 12.69 13.28
CA THR A 76 -23.74 13.16 14.21
C THR A 76 -24.25 12.05 15.16
N LEU A 77 -24.10 10.77 14.78
CA LEU A 77 -24.62 9.61 15.53
C LEU A 77 -23.59 8.91 16.43
N ALA A 78 -22.31 9.30 16.42
CA ALA A 78 -21.26 8.66 17.21
C ALA A 78 -21.56 8.72 18.73
N PRO A 79 -21.68 7.57 19.43
CA PRO A 79 -21.92 7.53 20.87
C PRO A 79 -20.65 7.84 21.69
N THR A 80 -20.83 8.46 22.86
CA THR A 80 -19.76 8.92 23.76
C THR A 80 -19.18 7.86 24.72
N SER A 81 -19.33 6.55 24.47
CA SER A 81 -18.83 5.51 25.40
C SER A 81 -17.74 4.65 24.80
N SER A 82 -16.53 4.74 25.37
CA SER A 82 -15.39 3.85 25.12
C SER A 82 -15.60 2.51 25.84
N SER A 83 -16.02 1.48 25.12
CA SER A 83 -15.76 0.10 25.53
C SER A 83 -14.52 -0.39 24.79
N VAL A 84 -13.58 -0.97 25.53
CA VAL A 84 -12.40 -1.64 24.97
C VAL A 84 -12.87 -2.85 24.17
N GLU A 85 -12.80 -2.77 22.85
CA GLU A 85 -13.09 -3.90 21.95
C GLU A 85 -11.91 -4.88 21.91
N PRO A 86 -12.18 -6.19 21.75
CA PRO A 86 -11.13 -7.19 21.54
C PRO A 86 -10.28 -6.88 20.29
N PRO A 87 -9.03 -7.38 20.22
CA PRO A 87 -8.14 -7.12 19.10
C PRO A 87 -8.81 -7.51 17.78
N LYS A 88 -8.89 -6.53 16.86
CA LYS A 88 -9.52 -6.72 15.55
C LYS A 88 -8.81 -7.86 14.81
N GLN A 89 -9.57 -8.90 14.48
CA GLN A 89 -9.09 -10.00 13.66
C GLN A 89 -8.62 -9.44 12.31
N ILE A 90 -7.43 -9.85 11.85
CA ILE A 90 -6.93 -9.49 10.53
C ILE A 90 -7.99 -9.87 9.49
N SER A 91 -8.38 -8.92 8.65
CA SER A 91 -9.40 -9.17 7.64
C SER A 91 -8.94 -10.28 6.68
N GLU A 92 -9.88 -11.14 6.25
CA GLU A 92 -9.59 -12.18 5.26
C GLU A 92 -8.92 -11.59 4.01
N CYS A 93 -9.33 -10.38 3.63
CA CYS A 93 -8.77 -9.62 2.51
C CYS A 93 -7.27 -9.35 2.69
N LEU A 94 -6.86 -8.80 3.83
CA LEU A 94 -5.45 -8.52 4.11
C LEU A 94 -4.63 -9.81 4.15
N ARG A 95 -5.17 -10.89 4.74
CA ARG A 95 -4.53 -12.21 4.74
C ARG A 95 -4.31 -12.76 3.33
N VAL A 96 -5.32 -12.71 2.47
CA VAL A 96 -5.20 -13.24 1.10
C VAL A 96 -4.20 -12.40 0.30
N LEU A 97 -4.35 -11.08 0.31
CA LEU A 97 -3.55 -10.18 -0.52
C LEU A 97 -2.07 -10.10 -0.09
N SER A 98 -1.74 -10.36 1.17
CA SER A 98 -0.36 -10.32 1.67
C SER A 98 0.51 -11.46 1.15
N ASN A 99 -0.08 -12.51 0.57
CA ASN A 99 0.65 -13.63 -0.05
C ASN A 99 1.15 -13.34 -1.46
N PHE A 100 0.78 -12.20 -2.03
CA PHE A 100 1.03 -11.88 -3.43
C PHE A 100 1.80 -10.57 -3.60
N GLU A 101 2.56 -10.48 -4.68
CA GLU A 101 3.32 -9.27 -5.01
C GLU A 101 3.39 -9.03 -6.53
N SER A 102 3.14 -7.80 -6.96
CA SER A 102 3.22 -7.40 -8.38
C SER A 102 4.66 -7.34 -8.88
N LEU A 103 4.88 -7.79 -10.12
CA LEU A 103 6.13 -7.62 -10.86
C LEU A 103 6.19 -6.36 -11.73
N GLY A 104 5.29 -5.39 -11.51
CA GLY A 104 5.44 -4.01 -12.00
C GLY A 104 5.19 -3.82 -13.50
N GLU A 105 3.99 -4.19 -13.95
CA GLU A 105 3.46 -3.76 -15.25
C GLU A 105 2.70 -2.44 -15.16
N ASP A 106 1.77 -2.36 -14.21
CA ASP A 106 1.01 -1.18 -13.84
C ASP A 106 0.85 -1.10 -12.31
N CYS A 107 0.20 -0.03 -11.85
CA CYS A 107 -0.03 0.24 -10.44
C CYS A 107 -1.34 -0.39 -9.92
N GLU A 108 -2.09 -1.11 -10.75
CA GLU A 108 -3.43 -1.59 -10.41
C GLU A 108 -3.41 -2.46 -9.16
N PHE A 109 -2.59 -3.52 -9.17
CA PHE A 109 -2.53 -4.44 -8.04
C PHE A 109 -2.03 -3.76 -6.77
N GLY A 110 -1.07 -2.82 -6.89
CA GLY A 110 -0.60 -2.03 -5.77
C GLY A 110 -1.69 -1.20 -5.10
N LEU A 111 -2.63 -0.67 -5.89
CA LEU A 111 -3.81 0.05 -5.40
C LEU A 111 -4.85 -0.89 -4.78
N VAL A 112 -5.01 -2.13 -5.27
CA VAL A 112 -5.82 -3.16 -4.62
C VAL A 112 -5.27 -3.48 -3.23
N GLN A 113 -3.95 -3.74 -3.14
CA GLN A 113 -3.28 -3.98 -1.86
C GLN A 113 -3.39 -2.78 -0.91
N GLN A 114 -3.28 -1.55 -1.42
CA GLN A 114 -3.36 -0.34 -0.61
C GLN A 114 -4.76 -0.17 0.00
N ARG A 115 -5.80 -0.43 -0.80
CA ARG A 115 -7.20 -0.40 -0.34
C ARG A 115 -7.49 -1.47 0.71
N ALA A 116 -6.81 -2.61 0.65
CA ALA A 116 -6.88 -3.64 1.68
C ALA A 116 -6.05 -3.33 2.93
N GLY A 117 -5.37 -2.18 2.99
CA GLY A 117 -4.56 -1.74 4.13
C GLY A 117 -3.13 -2.27 4.14
N ILE A 118 -2.68 -2.95 3.09
CA ILE A 118 -1.28 -3.41 2.96
C ILE A 118 -0.43 -2.21 2.58
N LEU A 119 0.49 -1.83 3.46
CA LEU A 119 1.40 -0.71 3.24
C LEU A 119 2.83 -1.13 2.95
N HIS A 120 3.12 -2.43 2.92
CA HIS A 120 4.48 -2.90 2.72
C HIS A 120 5.08 -2.29 1.43
N PRO A 121 6.26 -1.65 1.54
CA PRO A 121 6.92 -0.98 0.44
C PRO A 121 7.61 -2.00 -0.46
N HIS A 122 7.09 -2.15 -1.66
CA HIS A 122 7.53 -3.15 -2.62
C HIS A 122 8.10 -2.45 -3.85
N LEU A 123 9.28 -2.88 -4.31
CA LEU A 123 10.01 -2.22 -5.39
C LEU A 123 9.17 -2.08 -6.67
N LEU A 124 8.35 -3.09 -6.98
CA LEU A 124 7.61 -3.17 -8.24
C LEU A 124 6.12 -2.85 -8.13
N ARG A 125 5.63 -2.52 -6.93
CA ARG A 125 4.20 -2.33 -6.65
C ARG A 125 3.57 -1.11 -7.33
N PHE A 126 4.30 -0.01 -7.37
CA PHE A 126 3.89 1.24 -8.02
C PHE A 126 4.88 1.63 -9.10
N SER A 127 5.35 0.64 -9.84
CA SER A 127 6.45 0.78 -10.78
C SER A 127 6.12 0.14 -12.11
N ALA A 128 6.77 0.60 -13.17
CA ALA A 128 6.73 0.00 -14.49
C ALA A 128 8.15 -0.20 -15.00
N ALA A 129 8.47 -1.40 -15.50
CA ALA A 129 9.78 -1.68 -16.10
C ALA A 129 10.04 -0.95 -17.44
N SER A 130 9.00 -0.32 -18.02
CA SER A 130 9.07 0.53 -19.21
C SER A 130 7.79 1.35 -19.35
N GLU A 131 7.89 2.55 -19.91
CA GLU A 131 6.73 3.33 -20.36
C GLU A 131 6.04 2.66 -21.57
N ASN A 132 6.81 1.99 -22.43
CA ASN A 132 6.27 1.20 -23.54
C ASN A 132 5.81 -0.17 -23.05
N SER A 133 4.49 -0.40 -23.03
CA SER A 133 3.86 -1.65 -22.57
C SER A 133 4.39 -2.89 -23.31
N ALA A 134 4.69 -2.79 -24.60
CA ALA A 134 5.23 -3.89 -25.40
C ALA A 134 6.66 -4.31 -24.98
N GLU A 135 7.41 -3.43 -24.30
CA GLU A 135 8.76 -3.70 -23.81
C GLU A 135 8.81 -4.14 -22.34
N ARG A 136 7.73 -3.97 -21.56
CA ARG A 136 7.77 -4.15 -20.10
C ARG A 136 8.28 -5.53 -19.67
N LEU A 137 7.77 -6.61 -20.28
CA LEU A 137 8.19 -7.97 -19.91
C LEU A 137 9.68 -8.22 -20.20
N SER A 138 10.19 -7.73 -21.33
CA SER A 138 11.60 -7.93 -21.70
C SER A 138 12.52 -7.10 -20.81
N ARG A 139 12.12 -5.86 -20.46
CA ARG A 139 12.84 -4.99 -19.52
C ARG A 139 12.83 -5.55 -18.10
N LEU A 140 11.70 -6.05 -17.61
CA LEU A 140 11.62 -6.74 -16.32
C LEU A 140 12.54 -7.96 -16.30
N SER A 141 12.47 -8.80 -17.34
CA SER A 141 13.34 -9.98 -17.44
C SER A 141 14.82 -9.59 -17.41
N MET A 142 15.19 -8.48 -18.04
CA MET A 142 16.55 -7.96 -18.00
C MET A 142 16.93 -7.45 -16.60
N LEU A 143 16.08 -6.65 -15.95
CA LEU A 143 16.27 -6.18 -14.58
C LEU A 143 16.52 -7.33 -13.61
N LEU A 144 15.69 -8.37 -13.68
CA LEU A 144 15.83 -9.57 -12.87
C LEU A 144 17.09 -10.37 -13.23
N LYS A 145 17.45 -10.53 -14.52
CA LYS A 145 18.69 -11.23 -14.88
C LYS A 145 19.95 -10.54 -14.36
N TYR A 146 19.94 -9.21 -14.31
CA TYR A 146 21.04 -8.42 -13.77
C TYR A 146 20.91 -8.15 -12.27
N ARG A 147 20.02 -8.85 -11.55
CA ARG A 147 19.80 -8.70 -10.10
C ARG A 147 19.65 -7.23 -9.67
N LEU A 148 18.94 -6.45 -10.47
CA LEU A 148 18.65 -5.04 -10.21
C LEU A 148 19.93 -4.20 -10.00
N HIS A 149 21.03 -4.59 -10.64
CA HIS A 149 22.33 -3.95 -10.46
C HIS A 149 22.25 -2.45 -10.72
N GLN A 150 22.71 -1.66 -9.74
CA GLN A 150 22.77 -0.20 -9.76
C GLN A 150 21.42 0.52 -9.95
N LEU A 151 20.30 -0.15 -9.68
CA LEU A 151 18.97 0.45 -9.83
C LEU A 151 18.78 1.72 -8.99
N GLU A 152 19.43 1.78 -7.83
CA GLU A 152 19.44 2.90 -6.88
C GLU A 152 20.44 4.00 -7.24
N HIS A 153 21.40 3.75 -8.12
CA HIS A 153 22.55 4.63 -8.27
C HIS A 153 22.13 5.98 -8.88
N THR A 154 22.42 7.07 -8.16
CA THR A 154 21.92 8.42 -8.48
C THR A 154 22.26 8.89 -9.90
N ASP A 155 23.44 8.55 -10.41
CA ASP A 155 23.83 8.88 -11.80
C ASP A 155 22.90 8.28 -12.87
N PHE A 156 22.23 7.16 -12.56
CA PHE A 156 21.28 6.51 -13.45
C PHE A 156 19.83 6.90 -13.16
N LEU A 157 19.56 7.70 -12.13
CA LEU A 157 18.22 8.16 -11.79
C LEU A 157 17.95 9.56 -12.36
N GLU A 158 16.70 9.81 -12.68
CA GLU A 158 16.19 11.14 -13.03
C GLU A 158 14.74 11.31 -12.55
N MET A 159 14.40 12.55 -12.22
CA MET A 159 13.01 12.96 -11.99
C MET A 159 12.39 13.37 -13.32
N PHE A 160 11.20 12.87 -13.61
CA PHE A 160 10.49 13.20 -14.85
C PHE A 160 8.98 13.33 -14.63
N LEU A 161 8.32 14.00 -15.57
CA LEU A 161 6.86 14.07 -15.64
C LEU A 161 6.41 13.26 -16.86
N PRO A 162 5.60 12.20 -16.69
CA PRO A 162 5.03 11.48 -17.81
C PRO A 162 4.17 12.41 -18.66
N GLU A 163 4.25 12.28 -20.00
CA GLU A 163 3.46 13.12 -20.92
C GLU A 163 1.95 12.95 -20.68
N GLU A 164 1.52 11.74 -20.31
CA GLU A 164 0.13 11.39 -20.01
C GLU A 164 -0.42 12.17 -18.81
N GLU A 165 0.44 12.62 -17.89
CA GLU A 165 0.02 13.37 -16.70
C GLU A 165 -0.05 14.87 -16.91
N TRP A 166 0.37 15.40 -18.07
CA TRP A 166 0.36 16.85 -18.31
C TRP A 166 -1.03 17.48 -18.26
N ASN A 167 -2.07 16.67 -18.47
CA ASN A 167 -3.48 17.10 -18.40
C ASN A 167 -4.13 16.83 -17.04
N ASN A 168 -3.40 16.24 -16.08
CA ASN A 168 -3.93 16.03 -14.74
C ASN A 168 -3.97 17.35 -13.96
N VAL A 169 -4.97 17.49 -13.09
CA VAL A 169 -5.14 18.69 -12.26
C VAL A 169 -3.93 18.92 -11.35
N ASP A 170 -3.27 17.85 -10.92
CA ASP A 170 -2.06 17.86 -10.11
C ASP A 170 -1.09 16.75 -10.59
N PRO A 171 -0.18 17.02 -11.55
CA PRO A 171 0.77 16.02 -12.03
C PRO A 171 1.77 15.62 -10.93
N GLU A 172 2.26 14.40 -11.01
CA GLU A 172 3.19 13.80 -10.07
C GLU A 172 4.58 13.65 -10.69
N TRP A 173 5.62 14.03 -9.96
CA TRP A 173 6.98 13.64 -10.33
C TRP A 173 7.15 12.13 -10.20
N ARG A 174 7.84 11.52 -11.15
CA ARG A 174 8.24 10.11 -11.08
C ARG A 174 9.75 10.00 -11.11
N VAL A 175 10.28 8.95 -10.49
CA VAL A 175 11.70 8.58 -10.65
C VAL A 175 11.81 7.57 -11.77
N ARG A 176 12.81 7.74 -12.64
CA ARG A 176 13.13 6.81 -13.73
C ARG A 176 14.60 6.45 -13.74
N HIS A 177 14.88 5.19 -14.02
CA HIS A 177 16.20 4.69 -14.32
C HIS A 177 16.52 4.87 -15.82
N LYS A 178 17.55 5.63 -16.14
CA LYS A 178 17.92 6.07 -17.50
C LYS A 178 18.15 4.91 -18.48
N ILE A 179 18.78 3.83 -18.01
CA ILE A 179 19.15 2.66 -18.83
C ILE A 179 17.98 1.67 -18.93
N PHE A 180 17.51 1.17 -17.80
CA PHE A 180 16.45 0.16 -17.76
C PHE A 180 15.07 0.68 -18.14
N LYS A 181 14.86 2.00 -18.12
CA LYS A 181 13.55 2.65 -18.29
C LYS A 181 12.50 2.22 -17.25
N TRP A 182 12.95 1.57 -16.18
CA TRP A 182 12.15 1.36 -14.98
C TRP A 182 11.78 2.71 -14.37
N SER A 183 10.53 2.87 -13.95
CA SER A 183 10.07 4.06 -13.26
C SER A 183 9.13 3.70 -12.12
N THR A 184 9.03 4.58 -11.13
CA THR A 184 8.15 4.41 -9.97
C THR A 184 7.52 5.74 -9.56
N HIS A 185 6.33 5.65 -8.98
CA HIS A 185 5.64 6.78 -8.37
C HIS A 185 6.39 7.28 -7.13
N THR A 186 6.43 8.61 -6.95
CA THR A 186 7.08 9.27 -5.82
C THR A 186 6.09 9.83 -4.79
N GLY A 187 4.83 10.03 -5.20
CA GLY A 187 3.83 10.79 -4.47
C GLY A 187 4.09 12.31 -4.42
N LEU A 188 5.15 12.81 -5.08
CA LEU A 188 5.53 14.22 -5.04
C LEU A 188 4.81 15.01 -6.13
N LEU A 189 3.77 15.74 -5.75
CA LEU A 189 3.00 16.58 -6.66
C LEU A 189 3.80 17.81 -7.12
N VAL A 190 3.69 18.15 -8.41
CA VAL A 190 4.40 19.29 -9.03
C VAL A 190 4.12 20.61 -8.32
N LYS A 191 2.88 20.84 -7.87
CA LYS A 191 2.49 22.06 -7.14
C LYS A 191 3.30 22.29 -5.86
N ASN A 192 3.78 21.22 -5.23
CA ASN A 192 4.53 21.27 -3.97
C ASN A 192 6.05 21.23 -4.21
N PHE A 193 6.48 20.72 -5.36
CA PHE A 193 7.90 20.52 -5.68
C PHE A 193 8.20 21.05 -7.08
N PRO A 194 8.60 22.34 -7.21
CA PRO A 194 9.01 22.91 -8.48
C PRO A 194 10.22 22.18 -9.08
N LYS A 195 10.31 22.22 -10.42
CA LYS A 195 11.36 21.54 -11.22
C LYS A 195 12.78 21.88 -10.77
N GLU A 196 12.99 23.10 -10.28
CA GLU A 196 14.27 23.61 -9.83
C GLU A 196 14.79 22.88 -8.59
N THR A 197 13.88 22.31 -7.80
CA THR A 197 14.19 21.67 -6.51
C THR A 197 14.04 20.16 -6.55
N ILE A 198 13.21 19.60 -7.44
CA ILE A 198 12.88 18.17 -7.41
C ILE A 198 14.11 17.26 -7.60
N ASN A 199 15.10 17.67 -8.39
CA ASN A 199 16.32 16.87 -8.59
C ASN A 199 17.13 16.69 -7.30
N GLN A 200 16.96 17.57 -6.31
CA GLN A 200 17.59 17.41 -4.99
C GLN A 200 17.01 16.22 -4.23
N LYS A 201 15.82 15.72 -4.62
CA LYS A 201 15.20 14.52 -4.04
C LYS A 201 15.75 13.20 -4.59
N ILE A 202 16.57 13.21 -5.64
CA ILE A 202 17.12 11.98 -6.22
C ILE A 202 17.92 11.18 -5.19
N SER A 203 18.70 11.84 -4.33
CA SER A 203 19.44 11.16 -3.25
C SER A 203 18.50 10.48 -2.24
N ASP A 204 17.40 11.15 -1.88
CA ASP A 204 16.41 10.61 -0.94
C ASP A 204 15.78 9.34 -1.54
N PHE A 205 15.41 9.37 -2.82
CA PHE A 205 14.84 8.21 -3.52
C PHE A 205 15.85 7.10 -3.77
N SER A 206 17.12 7.41 -3.99
CA SER A 206 18.19 6.41 -4.13
C SER A 206 18.21 5.48 -2.92
N VAL A 207 18.15 6.05 -1.71
CA VAL A 207 18.14 5.27 -0.46
C VAL A 207 16.87 4.42 -0.34
N VAL A 208 15.70 4.97 -0.68
CA VAL A 208 14.42 4.22 -0.67
C VAL A 208 14.44 3.07 -1.67
N ILE A 209 14.98 3.31 -2.87
CA ILE A 209 15.11 2.29 -3.92
C ILE A 209 16.09 1.20 -3.47
N GLU A 210 17.21 1.54 -2.85
CA GLU A 210 18.17 0.57 -2.31
C GLU A 210 17.53 -0.34 -1.26
N PHE A 211 16.75 0.27 -0.35
CA PHE A 211 15.99 -0.46 0.66
C PHE A 211 14.97 -1.41 0.01
N MET A 212 14.08 -0.89 -0.87
CA MET A 212 13.06 -1.71 -1.54
C MET A 212 13.68 -2.81 -2.40
N LYS A 213 14.80 -2.53 -3.08
CA LYS A 213 15.59 -3.51 -3.84
C LYS A 213 16.06 -4.65 -2.94
N SER A 214 16.61 -4.32 -1.78
CA SER A 214 17.14 -5.31 -0.83
C SER A 214 16.03 -6.21 -0.28
N GLN A 215 14.86 -5.64 0.04
CA GLN A 215 13.69 -6.42 0.46
C GLN A 215 13.16 -7.33 -0.66
N PHE A 216 13.00 -6.77 -1.86
CA PHE A 216 12.52 -7.53 -3.01
C PHE A 216 13.42 -8.73 -3.36
N LEU A 217 14.75 -8.53 -3.39
CA LEU A 217 15.71 -9.60 -3.65
C LEU A 217 15.66 -10.70 -2.57
N ARG A 218 15.46 -10.30 -1.32
CA ARG A 218 15.33 -11.22 -0.19
C ARG A 218 14.03 -12.03 -0.26
N GLU A 219 12.90 -11.41 -0.59
CA GLU A 219 11.63 -12.13 -0.80
C GLU A 219 11.72 -13.12 -1.95
N LEU A 220 12.43 -12.77 -3.04
CA LEU A 220 12.73 -13.70 -4.12
C LEU A 220 13.58 -14.89 -3.66
N GLU A 221 14.58 -14.67 -2.81
CA GLU A 221 15.41 -15.76 -2.27
C GLU A 221 14.61 -16.70 -1.36
N LEU A 222 13.71 -16.15 -0.54
CA LEU A 222 12.84 -16.91 0.35
C LEU A 222 11.74 -17.67 -0.40
N GLY A 223 11.24 -17.14 -1.52
CA GLY A 223 10.19 -17.76 -2.33
C GLY A 223 8.86 -17.95 -1.58
N ARG A 224 8.58 -17.07 -0.60
CA ARG A 224 7.37 -17.11 0.23
C ARG A 224 6.15 -16.48 -0.44
N LYS A 225 6.36 -15.60 -1.42
CA LYS A 225 5.30 -14.90 -2.15
C LYS A 225 4.97 -15.59 -3.47
N VAL A 226 3.75 -15.38 -3.93
CA VAL A 226 3.35 -15.61 -5.32
C VAL A 226 3.50 -14.31 -6.09
N TRP A 227 4.35 -14.33 -7.11
CA TRP A 227 4.57 -13.17 -7.95
C TRP A 227 3.45 -13.03 -8.98
N ILE A 228 2.98 -11.81 -9.23
CA ILE A 228 1.91 -11.52 -10.17
C ILE A 228 2.50 -10.82 -11.39
N TRP A 229 2.27 -11.40 -12.56
CA TRP A 229 2.47 -10.71 -13.84
C TRP A 229 1.13 -10.53 -14.54
N LYS A 230 0.63 -9.30 -14.57
CA LYS A 230 -0.49 -8.86 -15.40
C LYS A 230 0.08 -8.00 -16.52
N SER A 231 -0.47 -8.05 -17.73
CA SER A 231 -0.16 -7.01 -18.73
C SER A 231 -1.35 -6.67 -19.59
N SER A 232 -1.44 -5.38 -19.95
CA SER A 232 -2.33 -4.89 -21.00
C SER A 232 -2.01 -5.45 -22.38
N VAL A 233 -0.75 -5.83 -22.62
CA VAL A 233 -0.28 -6.47 -23.85
C VAL A 233 -0.25 -7.99 -23.63
N PRO A 234 -0.94 -8.79 -24.46
CA PRO A 234 -0.92 -10.24 -24.34
C PRO A 234 0.50 -10.78 -24.32
N SER A 235 0.86 -11.45 -23.23
CA SER A 235 2.13 -12.13 -23.08
C SER A 235 1.98 -13.57 -23.56
N SER A 236 2.95 -14.09 -24.32
CA SER A 236 2.90 -15.48 -24.75
C SER A 236 3.35 -16.41 -23.61
N LEU A 237 2.72 -17.57 -23.48
CA LEU A 237 3.10 -18.58 -22.49
C LEU A 237 4.61 -18.92 -22.50
N PRO A 238 5.29 -19.07 -23.67
CA PRO A 238 6.74 -19.26 -23.69
C PRO A 238 7.54 -18.15 -23.02
N ASN A 239 7.09 -16.88 -23.11
CA ASN A 239 7.77 -15.77 -22.46
C ASN A 239 7.48 -15.74 -20.94
N ILE A 240 6.27 -16.09 -20.53
CA ILE A 240 5.91 -16.24 -19.11
C ILE A 240 6.72 -17.37 -18.44
N LYS A 241 6.89 -18.50 -19.12
CA LYS A 241 7.76 -19.59 -18.63
C LYS A 241 9.22 -19.15 -18.50
N LYS A 242 9.73 -18.32 -19.42
CA LYS A 242 11.07 -17.71 -19.28
C LYS A 242 11.16 -16.79 -18.06
N LEU A 243 10.13 -15.98 -17.79
CA LEU A 243 10.08 -15.14 -16.59
C LEU A 243 10.12 -15.99 -15.32
N LEU A 244 9.29 -17.03 -15.22
CA LEU A 244 9.33 -17.97 -14.09
C LEU A 244 10.70 -18.63 -13.95
N GLY A 245 11.33 -19.03 -15.06
CA GLY A 245 12.69 -19.56 -15.05
C GLY A 245 13.69 -18.60 -14.38
N ILE A 246 13.63 -17.30 -14.70
CA ILE A 246 14.48 -16.27 -14.08
C ILE A 246 14.17 -16.15 -12.58
N LEU A 247 12.89 -16.13 -12.19
CA LEU A 247 12.50 -16.06 -10.77
C LEU A 247 13.04 -17.28 -10.00
N LYS A 248 13.01 -18.47 -10.60
CA LYS A 248 13.53 -19.70 -9.99
C LYS A 248 15.06 -19.70 -9.81
N GLU A 249 15.79 -18.83 -10.51
CA GLU A 249 17.23 -18.64 -10.25
C GLU A 249 17.51 -17.95 -8.90
N TYR A 250 16.52 -17.30 -8.29
CA TYR A 250 16.62 -16.69 -6.97
C TYR A 250 16.24 -17.64 -5.83
N GLY A 251 15.18 -18.41 -6.00
CA GLY A 251 14.56 -19.21 -4.94
C GLY A 251 13.35 -19.99 -5.45
N PRO A 252 12.57 -20.66 -4.56
CA PRO A 252 11.43 -21.49 -4.93
C PRO A 252 10.17 -20.68 -5.31
N ASN A 253 10.37 -19.71 -6.20
CA ASN A 253 9.37 -18.72 -6.60
C ASN A 253 8.26 -19.31 -7.47
N LYS A 254 7.06 -18.75 -7.28
CA LYS A 254 5.83 -19.11 -7.98
C LYS A 254 5.31 -17.91 -8.76
N LEU A 255 4.60 -18.14 -9.87
CA LEU A 255 4.09 -17.07 -10.73
C LEU A 255 2.60 -17.26 -11.03
N LEU A 256 1.82 -16.23 -10.75
CA LEU A 256 0.45 -16.06 -11.23
C LEU A 256 0.48 -15.10 -12.43
N TRP A 257 0.27 -15.65 -13.62
CA TRP A 257 0.10 -14.87 -14.84
C TRP A 257 -1.36 -14.48 -15.01
N VAL A 258 -1.67 -13.20 -14.99
CA VAL A 258 -3.04 -12.69 -15.05
C VAL A 258 -3.38 -12.24 -16.47
N GLN A 259 -4.53 -12.71 -16.96
CA GLN A 259 -5.10 -12.39 -18.26
C GLN A 259 -6.52 -11.80 -18.11
N ASN A 260 -7.03 -11.25 -19.21
CA ASN A 260 -8.44 -10.84 -19.26
C ASN A 260 -9.32 -12.09 -19.37
N ALA A 261 -10.41 -12.09 -18.60
CA ALA A 261 -11.45 -13.11 -18.66
C ALA A 261 -12.15 -13.14 -20.03
N ASP A 262 -12.61 -14.32 -20.42
CA ASP A 262 -13.40 -14.57 -21.62
C ASP A 262 -14.59 -15.51 -21.32
N SER A 263 -15.26 -16.03 -22.36
CA SER A 263 -16.42 -16.92 -22.17
C SER A 263 -16.07 -18.27 -21.57
N ASP A 264 -14.84 -18.73 -21.80
CA ASP A 264 -14.36 -20.05 -21.38
C ASP A 264 -13.63 -19.95 -20.03
N HIS A 265 -13.10 -18.76 -19.71
CA HIS A 265 -12.39 -18.45 -18.47
C HIS A 265 -13.00 -17.21 -17.79
N PRO A 266 -14.06 -17.38 -16.98
CA PRO A 266 -14.69 -16.29 -16.24
C PRO A 266 -13.74 -15.58 -15.28
N ALA A 267 -14.04 -14.33 -14.93
CA ALA A 267 -13.24 -13.61 -13.94
C ALA A 267 -13.28 -14.31 -12.57
N GLY A 268 -12.14 -14.26 -11.86
CA GLY A 268 -11.95 -14.95 -10.58
C GLY A 268 -11.46 -16.40 -10.71
N THR A 269 -11.43 -16.98 -11.91
CA THR A 269 -10.93 -18.36 -12.10
C THR A 269 -9.41 -18.42 -12.23
N VAL A 270 -8.87 -19.62 -11.96
CA VAL A 270 -7.44 -19.92 -12.04
C VAL A 270 -7.25 -21.28 -12.72
N ASP A 271 -6.43 -21.31 -13.77
CA ASP A 271 -5.96 -22.54 -14.40
C ASP A 271 -4.54 -22.85 -13.92
N GLN A 272 -4.30 -24.10 -13.53
CA GLN A 272 -2.94 -24.58 -13.29
C GLN A 272 -2.28 -24.97 -14.60
N ILE A 273 -1.19 -24.28 -14.95
CA ILE A 273 -0.40 -24.56 -16.14
C ILE A 273 0.76 -25.52 -15.81
N GLU A 274 1.45 -25.26 -14.69
CA GLU A 274 2.50 -26.10 -14.12
C GLU A 274 2.44 -26.03 -12.57
N ALA A 275 3.32 -26.77 -11.89
CA ALA A 275 3.38 -26.77 -10.42
C ALA A 275 3.62 -25.36 -9.84
N ASP A 276 4.41 -24.50 -10.49
CA ASP A 276 4.71 -23.16 -9.97
C ASP A 276 4.24 -22.04 -10.91
N LEU A 277 3.31 -22.36 -11.82
CA LEU A 277 2.76 -21.43 -12.81
C LEU A 277 1.24 -21.59 -12.94
N TRP A 278 0.53 -20.50 -12.68
CA TRP A 278 -0.92 -20.42 -12.88
C TRP A 278 -1.29 -19.32 -13.86
N CYS A 279 -2.44 -19.49 -14.50
CA CYS A 279 -3.10 -18.47 -15.28
C CYS A 279 -4.37 -18.03 -14.56
N GLY A 280 -4.41 -16.78 -14.11
CA GLY A 280 -5.57 -16.16 -13.49
C GLY A 280 -6.33 -15.28 -14.46
N TYR A 281 -7.64 -15.13 -14.26
CA TYR A 281 -8.49 -14.30 -15.12
C TYR A 281 -9.21 -13.21 -14.31
N ILE A 282 -9.11 -11.97 -14.77
CA ILE A 282 -9.85 -10.81 -14.22
C ILE A 282 -10.66 -10.16 -15.33
N LYS A 283 -11.74 -9.44 -14.99
CA LYS A 283 -12.46 -8.69 -16.01
C LYS A 283 -11.52 -7.68 -16.67
N LYS A 284 -11.66 -7.53 -17.98
CA LYS A 284 -10.94 -6.48 -18.70
C LYS A 284 -11.31 -5.13 -18.08
N PRO A 285 -10.33 -4.32 -17.64
CA PRO A 285 -10.62 -2.99 -17.16
C PRO A 285 -11.39 -2.24 -18.25
N THR A 286 -12.52 -1.65 -17.89
CA THR A 286 -13.20 -0.75 -18.84
C THR A 286 -12.25 0.41 -19.15
N GLU A 287 -12.29 0.97 -20.37
CA GLU A 287 -11.37 2.04 -20.83
C GLU A 287 -11.33 3.29 -19.92
N HIS A 288 -12.21 3.36 -18.93
CA HIS A 288 -12.25 4.36 -17.89
C HIS A 288 -11.76 3.75 -16.56
N TRP A 289 -10.44 3.56 -16.44
CA TRP A 289 -9.79 3.45 -15.13
C TRP A 289 -9.99 4.78 -14.37
N LYS A 290 -11.16 4.92 -13.74
CA LYS A 290 -11.55 6.04 -12.86
C LYS A 290 -11.59 5.59 -11.39
N GLY A 291 -10.82 4.56 -11.02
CA GLY A 291 -10.72 4.09 -9.64
C GLY A 291 -12.00 3.45 -9.10
N HIS A 292 -12.77 2.75 -9.94
CA HIS A 292 -13.99 2.08 -9.49
C HIS A 292 -13.70 0.75 -8.78
N TRP A 293 -14.38 0.55 -7.64
CA TRP A 293 -14.26 -0.56 -6.70
C TRP A 293 -14.62 -1.95 -7.25
N SER A 294 -15.28 -2.06 -8.41
CA SER A 294 -15.80 -3.34 -8.92
C SER A 294 -14.71 -4.34 -9.31
N GLU A 295 -13.48 -3.89 -9.53
CA GLU A 295 -12.35 -4.74 -9.92
C GLU A 295 -11.64 -5.37 -8.70
N ASP A 296 -11.85 -4.83 -7.49
CA ASP A 296 -11.27 -5.38 -6.25
C ASP A 296 -11.85 -6.75 -5.90
N ALA A 297 -13.13 -6.96 -6.22
CA ALA A 297 -13.81 -8.23 -6.01
C ALA A 297 -13.21 -9.34 -6.89
N ASP A 298 -12.92 -9.02 -8.16
CA ASP A 298 -12.33 -9.98 -9.10
C ASP A 298 -10.91 -10.35 -8.67
N TRP A 299 -10.11 -9.37 -8.23
CA TRP A 299 -8.79 -9.64 -7.65
C TRP A 299 -8.88 -10.50 -6.40
N PHE A 300 -9.73 -10.17 -5.44
CA PHE A 300 -9.84 -10.93 -4.21
C PHE A 300 -10.29 -12.38 -4.46
N GLU A 301 -11.29 -12.59 -5.32
CA GLU A 301 -11.77 -13.92 -5.70
C GLU A 301 -10.67 -14.72 -6.42
N LEU A 302 -9.98 -14.09 -7.37
CA LEU A 302 -8.85 -14.71 -8.08
C LEU A 302 -7.78 -15.20 -7.11
N LEU A 303 -7.33 -14.34 -6.20
CA LEU A 303 -6.25 -14.65 -5.26
C LEU A 303 -6.68 -15.69 -4.22
N LYS A 304 -7.92 -15.63 -3.76
CA LYS A 304 -8.50 -16.64 -2.88
C LYS A 304 -8.53 -18.01 -3.55
N ASN A 305 -8.95 -18.07 -4.82
CA ASN A 305 -8.96 -19.31 -5.58
C ASN A 305 -7.54 -19.83 -5.86
N ALA A 306 -6.57 -18.95 -6.10
CA ALA A 306 -5.17 -19.33 -6.24
C ALA A 306 -4.61 -19.97 -4.95
N LEU A 307 -4.92 -19.41 -3.77
CA LEU A 307 -4.48 -19.98 -2.48
C LEU A 307 -5.14 -21.32 -2.16
N GLN A 308 -6.35 -21.60 -2.64
CA GLN A 308 -6.97 -22.92 -2.45
C GLN A 308 -6.20 -24.04 -3.15
N ILE A 309 -5.45 -23.72 -4.20
CA ILE A 309 -4.59 -24.68 -4.91
C ILE A 309 -3.31 -24.95 -4.08
N TYR A 310 -2.88 -23.99 -3.24
CA TYR A 310 -1.65 -24.03 -2.43
C TYR A 310 -1.94 -23.68 -0.96
N PRO A 311 -2.59 -24.57 -0.20
CA PRO A 311 -2.89 -24.32 1.20
C PRO A 311 -1.64 -24.09 2.06
N GLU A 312 -0.46 -24.55 1.63
CA GLU A 312 0.81 -24.28 2.33
C GLU A 312 1.22 -22.80 2.33
N LEU A 313 0.67 -22.00 1.41
CA LEU A 313 0.89 -20.55 1.38
C LEU A 313 -0.08 -19.81 2.30
N ASP A 314 -1.26 -20.37 2.57
CA ASP A 314 -2.17 -19.86 3.58
C ASP A 314 -1.66 -20.34 4.95
N GLY A 315 -0.63 -19.66 5.47
CA GLY A 315 0.14 -19.99 6.69
C GLY A 315 -0.64 -20.16 8.00
N HIS A 316 -1.97 -20.27 7.93
CA HIS A 316 -2.89 -20.59 9.02
C HIS A 316 -3.28 -22.07 9.12
N SER A 317 -2.83 -22.95 8.22
CA SER A 317 -3.32 -24.34 8.19
C SER A 317 -2.86 -25.23 9.37
N GLU A 318 -1.77 -24.97 10.10
CA GLU A 318 -1.23 -26.00 11.03
C GLU A 318 -0.62 -25.54 12.38
N SER A 319 -0.88 -24.31 12.85
CA SER A 319 -0.39 -23.91 14.20
C SER A 319 -1.40 -23.14 15.04
N THR A 320 -2.56 -23.75 15.28
CA THR A 320 -3.26 -23.53 16.56
C THR A 320 -2.51 -24.28 17.67
N HIS A 321 -1.27 -23.85 17.93
CA HIS A 321 -0.74 -24.04 19.27
C HIS A 321 -1.54 -23.09 20.17
N ASP A 322 -2.23 -23.69 21.12
CA ASP A 322 -2.94 -23.06 22.21
C ASP A 322 -1.97 -22.12 22.94
N ILE A 323 -1.86 -20.86 22.47
CA ILE A 323 -1.20 -19.80 23.21
C ILE A 323 -2.15 -19.51 24.36
N GLY A 324 -1.89 -20.18 25.49
CA GLY A 324 -2.60 -19.95 26.74
C GLY A 324 -2.70 -18.44 26.97
N SER A 325 -3.92 -17.99 27.23
CA SER A 325 -4.22 -16.61 27.58
C SER A 325 -3.60 -16.29 28.94
N GLU A 326 -2.30 -16.04 28.97
CA GLU A 326 -1.71 -15.24 30.04
C GLU A 326 -2.09 -13.80 29.73
N THR A 327 -3.07 -13.30 30.47
CA THR A 327 -3.27 -11.85 30.67
C THR A 327 -1.98 -11.29 31.24
N GLN A 328 -1.08 -10.89 30.35
CA GLN A 328 0.15 -10.20 30.71
C GLN A 328 -0.27 -8.78 31.14
N GLU A 329 -0.13 -8.50 32.44
CA GLU A 329 -0.35 -7.17 32.99
C GLU A 329 0.50 -6.16 32.21
N CYS A 330 -0.15 -5.13 31.68
CA CYS A 330 0.46 -4.05 30.93
C CYS A 330 1.50 -3.35 31.84
N SER A 331 2.76 -3.75 31.71
CA SER A 331 3.87 -3.18 32.48
C SER A 331 4.25 -1.81 31.92
N SER A 332 4.89 -0.98 32.76
CA SER A 332 5.42 0.34 32.39
C SER A 332 6.35 0.32 31.16
N GLU A 333 6.91 -0.83 30.81
CA GLU A 333 7.83 -1.00 29.68
C GLU A 333 7.12 -0.88 28.32
N GLN A 334 5.84 -1.25 28.23
CA GLN A 334 5.08 -1.14 26.99
C GLN A 334 4.70 0.31 26.68
N GLU A 335 4.48 1.13 27.71
CA GLU A 335 4.27 2.57 27.58
C GLU A 335 5.52 3.27 26.98
N ASP A 336 6.72 2.79 27.32
CA ASP A 336 7.97 3.32 26.79
C ASP A 336 8.16 3.01 25.29
N ALA A 337 7.86 1.79 24.84
CA ALA A 337 7.97 1.41 23.43
C ALA A 337 6.96 2.17 22.54
N VAL A 338 5.72 2.35 23.02
CA VAL A 338 4.70 3.16 22.35
C VAL A 338 5.19 4.60 22.20
N HIS A 339 5.75 5.18 23.27
CA HIS A 339 6.25 6.54 23.26
C HIS A 339 7.41 6.74 22.27
N VAL A 340 8.35 5.79 22.21
CA VAL A 340 9.48 5.83 21.27
C VAL A 340 8.98 5.77 19.82
N LEU A 341 8.13 4.81 19.47
CA LEU A 341 7.59 4.69 18.12
C LEU A 341 6.76 5.92 17.74
N SER A 342 5.91 6.40 18.64
CA SER A 342 5.12 7.62 18.49
C SER A 342 6.00 8.82 18.15
N LYS A 343 7.10 9.02 18.88
CA LYS A 343 8.05 10.11 18.65
C LYS A 343 8.72 10.02 17.28
N ILE A 344 9.19 8.83 16.89
CA ILE A 344 9.84 8.62 15.59
C ILE A 344 8.83 8.87 14.46
N ALA A 345 7.64 8.27 14.54
CA ALA A 345 6.59 8.44 13.54
C ALA A 345 6.08 9.88 13.47
N SER A 346 5.94 10.57 14.60
CA SER A 346 5.58 11.99 14.68
C SER A 346 6.50 12.87 13.84
N LEU A 347 7.82 12.63 13.90
CA LEU A 347 8.82 13.38 13.12
C LEU A 347 8.69 13.09 11.62
N GLN A 348 8.57 11.81 11.23
CA GLN A 348 8.51 11.42 9.83
C GLN A 348 7.22 11.85 9.13
N LEU A 349 6.12 11.87 9.87
CA LEU A 349 4.80 12.28 9.38
C LEU A 349 4.54 13.77 9.53
N ASN A 350 5.39 14.50 10.26
CA ASN A 350 5.16 15.89 10.66
C ASN A 350 3.81 16.07 11.40
N ILE A 351 3.50 15.13 12.30
CA ILE A 351 2.28 15.16 13.13
C ILE A 351 2.70 15.30 14.59
N PRO A 352 2.62 16.50 15.19
CA PRO A 352 3.01 16.69 16.58
C PRO A 352 2.09 15.87 17.50
N HIS A 353 2.66 15.27 18.55
CA HIS A 353 1.94 14.49 19.55
C HIS A 353 1.12 13.32 18.97
N LEU A 354 1.67 12.62 17.98
CA LEU A 354 1.03 11.46 17.37
C LEU A 354 0.75 10.38 18.42
N SER A 355 -0.52 10.15 18.75
CA SER A 355 -0.91 9.02 19.62
C SER A 355 -1.06 7.76 18.79
N LEU A 356 -0.43 6.66 19.22
CA LEU A 356 -0.55 5.35 18.57
C LEU A 356 -1.42 4.45 19.44
N GLU A 357 -2.46 3.85 18.84
CA GLU A 357 -3.35 2.94 19.56
C GLU A 357 -2.97 1.47 19.32
N ALA A 358 -3.11 0.64 20.36
CA ALA A 358 -2.70 -0.77 20.36
C ALA A 358 -3.60 -1.70 19.52
N THR A 359 -4.49 -1.15 18.69
CA THR A 359 -5.33 -1.92 17.74
C THR A 359 -5.33 -1.30 16.34
N GLN A 360 -4.57 -0.23 16.14
CA GLN A 360 -4.58 0.54 14.91
C GLN A 360 -3.62 -0.05 13.86
N PHE A 361 -3.92 0.16 12.59
CA PHE A 361 -3.01 -0.10 11.47
C PHE A 361 -2.32 1.21 11.07
N PRO A 362 -1.06 1.16 10.58
CA PRO A 362 -0.40 2.38 10.10
C PRO A 362 -1.20 3.09 9.01
N SER A 363 -1.92 2.36 8.14
CA SER A 363 -2.78 2.91 7.08
C SER A 363 -3.96 3.73 7.57
N GLU A 364 -4.34 3.57 8.83
CA GLU A 364 -5.39 4.36 9.48
C GLU A 364 -4.85 5.69 10.02
N ILE A 365 -3.52 5.92 10.00
CA ILE A 365 -2.89 7.15 10.45
C ILE A 365 -2.64 8.08 9.26
N SER A 366 -3.17 9.30 9.34
CA SER A 366 -3.03 10.30 8.27
C SER A 366 -1.58 10.50 7.85
N GLY A 367 -1.34 10.49 6.54
CA GLY A 367 -0.01 10.70 5.95
C GLY A 367 0.92 9.49 6.09
N TRP A 368 0.54 8.42 6.76
CA TRP A 368 1.35 7.21 6.88
C TRP A 368 1.10 6.28 5.69
N ASP A 369 1.62 6.68 4.53
CA ASP A 369 1.64 5.86 3.31
C ASP A 369 2.82 4.87 3.30
N SER A 370 2.97 4.09 2.23
CA SER A 370 4.08 3.13 2.06
C SER A 370 5.46 3.79 2.11
N LEU A 371 5.63 4.98 1.55
CA LEU A 371 6.91 5.70 1.56
C LEU A 371 7.24 6.19 2.98
N LYS A 372 6.27 6.76 3.68
CA LYS A 372 6.42 7.14 5.08
C LYS A 372 6.61 5.93 5.99
N HIS A 373 6.01 4.80 5.66
CA HIS A 373 6.26 3.55 6.36
C HIS A 373 7.73 3.12 6.27
N VAL A 374 8.35 3.16 5.07
CA VAL A 374 9.79 2.95 4.91
C VAL A 374 10.59 3.92 5.76
N ASN A 375 10.30 5.22 5.65
CA ASN A 375 11.05 6.26 6.35
C ASN A 375 10.99 6.07 7.88
N ILE A 376 9.85 5.62 8.41
CA ILE A 376 9.69 5.32 9.83
C ILE A 376 10.48 4.08 10.23
N ILE A 377 10.45 3.02 9.43
CA ILE A 377 11.28 1.82 9.68
C ILE A 377 12.77 2.19 9.68
N MET A 378 13.23 2.92 8.67
CA MET A 378 14.61 3.39 8.58
C MET A 378 15.01 4.27 9.78
N ALA A 379 14.11 5.15 10.23
CA ALA A 379 14.36 5.97 11.40
C ALA A 379 14.42 5.14 12.69
N VAL A 380 13.67 4.03 12.78
CA VAL A 380 13.78 3.06 13.88
C VAL A 380 15.13 2.33 13.83
N GLU A 381 15.54 1.84 12.67
CA GLU A 381 16.85 1.22 12.46
C GLU A 381 18.00 2.15 12.85
N GLU A 382 17.94 3.41 12.43
CA GLU A 382 18.92 4.44 12.78
C GLU A 382 18.93 4.72 14.29
N TYR A 383 17.75 4.86 14.91
CA TYR A 383 17.62 5.13 16.35
C TYR A 383 18.27 4.04 17.20
N PHE A 384 18.07 2.77 16.83
CA PHE A 384 18.62 1.61 17.56
C PHE A 384 19.96 1.11 17.01
N LYS A 385 20.51 1.74 15.96
CA LYS A 385 21.77 1.36 15.30
C LYS A 385 21.81 -0.13 14.91
N THR A 386 20.70 -0.62 14.36
CA THR A 386 20.53 -2.03 13.98
C THR A 386 19.69 -2.14 12.70
N SER A 387 19.66 -3.32 12.09
CA SER A 387 18.78 -3.60 10.96
C SER A 387 17.65 -4.54 11.38
N LEU A 388 16.44 -4.28 10.93
CA LEU A 388 15.29 -5.13 11.16
C LEU A 388 15.41 -6.44 10.37
N SER A 389 14.94 -7.53 10.98
CA SER A 389 14.83 -8.82 10.32
C SER A 389 13.55 -8.88 9.46
N VAL A 390 13.45 -9.89 8.59
CA VAL A 390 12.25 -10.12 7.74
C VAL A 390 10.99 -10.22 8.58
N ASP A 391 11.07 -11.00 9.65
CA ASP A 391 9.95 -11.25 10.54
C ASP A 391 9.53 -9.98 11.32
N ASP A 392 10.43 -8.99 11.43
CA ASP A 392 10.07 -7.68 12.01
C ASP A 392 9.27 -6.83 11.02
N PHE A 393 9.59 -6.88 9.73
CA PHE A 393 8.86 -6.14 8.69
C PHE A 393 7.40 -6.57 8.55
N ASP A 394 7.13 -7.88 8.66
CA ASP A 394 5.75 -8.38 8.68
C ASP A 394 4.99 -7.86 9.91
N LYS A 395 5.68 -7.77 11.06
CA LYS A 395 5.09 -7.23 12.28
C LYS A 395 4.81 -5.73 12.17
N THR A 396 5.58 -4.97 11.40
CA THR A 396 5.33 -3.52 11.24
C THR A 396 4.04 -3.19 10.51
N GLN A 397 3.37 -4.16 9.86
CA GLN A 397 2.08 -3.94 9.19
C GLN A 397 0.96 -3.56 10.15
N THR A 398 1.14 -3.78 11.45
CA THR A 398 0.20 -3.38 12.51
C THR A 398 0.92 -2.51 13.53
N ILE A 399 0.26 -1.54 14.15
CA ILE A 399 0.88 -0.74 15.21
C ILE A 399 1.32 -1.62 16.39
N PRO A 400 0.55 -2.64 16.84
CA PRO A 400 0.99 -3.54 17.92
C PRO A 400 2.21 -4.36 17.57
N GLY A 401 2.26 -4.91 16.36
CA GLY A 401 3.43 -5.64 15.89
C GLY A 401 4.65 -4.72 15.78
N PHE A 402 4.48 -3.49 15.32
CA PHE A 402 5.58 -2.51 15.28
C PHE A 402 6.06 -2.12 16.69
N ILE A 403 5.14 -1.89 17.63
CA ILE A 403 5.48 -1.66 19.05
C ILE A 403 6.26 -2.85 19.62
N SER A 404 5.84 -4.09 19.30
CA SER A 404 6.55 -5.31 19.72
C SER A 404 7.99 -5.36 19.19
N VAL A 405 8.20 -4.97 17.91
CA VAL A 405 9.53 -4.84 17.32
C VAL A 405 10.36 -3.80 18.08
N VAL A 406 9.82 -2.60 18.31
CA VAL A 406 10.51 -1.53 19.04
C VAL A 406 10.85 -1.95 20.47
N ASN A 407 9.92 -2.59 21.18
CA ASN A 407 10.15 -3.08 22.53
C ASN A 407 11.30 -4.09 22.58
N ARG A 408 11.33 -5.05 21.64
CA ARG A 408 12.42 -6.01 21.52
C ARG A 408 13.77 -5.33 21.27
N LEU A 409 13.80 -4.28 20.43
CA LEU A 409 15.02 -3.51 20.17
C LEU A 409 15.49 -2.72 21.40
N MET A 410 14.55 -2.16 22.18
CA MET A 410 14.85 -1.48 23.44
C MET A 410 15.50 -2.41 24.46
N GLN A 411 15.06 -3.68 24.51
CA GLN A 411 15.65 -4.68 25.42
C GLN A 411 17.04 -5.15 24.97
N ALA A 412 17.38 -4.99 23.69
CA ALA A 412 18.66 -5.40 23.13
C ALA A 412 19.73 -4.29 23.13
N SER A 413 19.33 -3.03 23.37
CA SER A 413 20.17 -1.82 23.35
C SER A 413 20.60 -1.43 24.75
#